data_AF-E0VFJ5-F1
#
_entry.id   AF-E0VFJ5-F1
#
_cell.length_a   1.000
_cell.length_b   1.000
_cell.length_c   1.000
_cell.angle_alpha   90.00
_cell.angle_beta   90.00
_cell.angle_gamma   90.00
#
_symmetry.space_group_name_H-M   'P 1'
#
loop_
_entity.id
_entity.type
_entity.pdbx_description
1 polymer ?
#
loop_
_entity_poly.entity_id
_entity_poly.type
_entity_poly.pdbx_seq_one_letter_code
_entity_poly.pdbx_strand_id
1 'polypeptide(L)'
;LEEIRSWGTSFDKLMKSAAGRNVFRDFLRCEYSEENILFWLACEELKKASNSEEVEEKARVIYEEYISILSPKEVSLDARVREQVNKSMVAPTPHIFDEAQLQIYTLMHRDSYPRFVNSSMYKEQAQLTNGNEQCGTGTGNVGGKDNSAC
;
A
#
# COMPACT_ATOMS: atom_id res chain seq x y z
N LEU A 1 -1.07 -18.22 -10.61
CA LEU A 1 -1.61 -18.98 -9.45
C LEU A 1 -0.59 -19.14 -8.32
N GLU A 2 0.57 -19.73 -8.58
CA GLU A 2 1.59 -19.94 -7.53
C GLU A 2 2.10 -18.62 -6.95
N GLU A 3 2.34 -17.60 -7.79
CA GLU A 3 2.76 -16.26 -7.34
C GLU A 3 1.71 -15.63 -6.41
N ILE A 4 0.44 -15.55 -6.83
CA ILE A 4 -0.64 -14.95 -6.04
C ILE A 4 -0.82 -15.68 -4.70
N ARG A 5 -0.83 -17.02 -4.72
CA ARG A 5 -0.91 -17.83 -3.49
C ARG A 5 0.29 -17.61 -2.58
N SER A 6 1.47 -17.35 -3.15
CA SER A 6 2.68 -17.08 -2.38
C SER A 6 2.57 -15.80 -1.56
N TRP A 7 1.81 -14.80 -2.04
CA TRP A 7 1.56 -13.56 -1.31
C TRP A 7 0.84 -13.79 0.02
N GLY A 8 -0.06 -14.78 0.10
CA GLY A 8 -0.75 -15.14 1.35
C GLY A 8 0.10 -15.91 2.36
N THR A 9 1.28 -16.38 1.95
CA THR A 9 2.19 -17.16 2.83
C THR A 9 3.33 -16.32 3.41
N SER A 10 3.63 -15.17 2.81
CA SER A 10 4.76 -14.33 3.20
C SER A 10 4.55 -12.90 2.73
N PHE A 11 4.62 -11.96 3.67
CA PHE A 11 4.60 -10.54 3.37
C PHE A 11 5.80 -10.11 2.51
N ASP A 12 6.98 -10.71 2.72
CA ASP A 12 8.15 -10.48 1.86
C ASP A 12 7.88 -10.84 0.40
N LYS A 13 7.19 -11.97 0.15
CA LYS A 13 6.85 -12.38 -1.23
C LYS A 13 5.84 -11.41 -1.87
N LEU A 14 4.86 -10.95 -1.10
CA LEU A 14 3.92 -9.92 -1.54
C LEU A 14 4.66 -8.63 -1.91
N MET A 15 5.53 -8.14 -1.02
CA MET A 15 6.24 -6.86 -1.20
C MET A 15 7.31 -6.91 -2.28
N LYS A 16 7.88 -8.08 -2.61
CA LYS A 16 8.80 -8.25 -3.75
C LYS A 16 8.08 -8.21 -5.10
N SER A 17 6.83 -8.68 -5.18
CA SER A 17 6.06 -8.67 -6.43
C SER A 17 5.47 -7.28 -6.72
N ALA A 18 5.72 -6.74 -7.92
CA ALA A 18 5.10 -5.47 -8.34
C ALA A 18 3.56 -5.57 -8.42
N ALA A 19 3.05 -6.70 -8.91
CA ALA A 19 1.61 -6.98 -8.91
C ALA A 19 1.07 -7.11 -7.49
N GLY A 20 1.80 -7.80 -6.60
CA GLY A 20 1.46 -7.91 -5.19
C GLY A 20 1.35 -6.55 -4.51
N ARG A 21 2.34 -5.68 -4.69
CA ARG A 21 2.30 -4.30 -4.17
C ARG A 21 1.12 -3.49 -4.69
N ASN A 22 0.77 -3.62 -5.98
CA ASN A 22 -0.38 -2.91 -6.54
C ASN A 22 -1.70 -3.36 -5.90
N VAL A 23 -1.93 -4.67 -5.81
CA VAL A 23 -3.14 -5.21 -5.19
C VAL A 23 -3.21 -4.86 -3.70
N PHE A 24 -2.07 -4.93 -2.99
CA PHE A 24 -2.02 -4.53 -1.59
C PHE A 24 -2.24 -3.03 -1.39
N ARG A 25 -1.75 -2.17 -2.28
CA ARG A 25 -2.05 -0.74 -2.25
C ARG A 25 -3.55 -0.47 -2.42
N ASP A 26 -4.21 -1.16 -3.35
CA ASP A 26 -5.65 -0.98 -3.55
C ASP A 26 -6.44 -1.43 -2.31
N PHE A 27 -5.97 -2.46 -1.60
CA PHE A 27 -6.52 -2.86 -0.29
C PHE A 27 -6.37 -1.75 0.74
N LEU A 28 -5.15 -1.22 0.90
CA LEU A 28 -4.85 -0.18 1.88
C LEU A 28 -5.64 1.10 1.60
N ARG A 29 -5.90 1.41 0.33
CA ARG A 29 -6.77 2.53 -0.06
C ARG A 29 -8.20 2.35 0.48
N CYS A 30 -8.75 1.14 0.38
CA CYS A 30 -10.08 0.85 0.92
C CYS A 30 -10.14 0.99 2.46
N GLU A 31 -9.02 0.80 3.15
CA GLU A 31 -8.89 0.97 4.60
C GLU A 31 -8.27 2.32 5.02
N TYR A 32 -8.14 3.28 4.09
CA TYR A 32 -7.56 4.61 4.36
C TYR A 32 -6.16 4.57 5.00
N SER A 33 -5.31 3.64 4.56
CA SER A 33 -3.95 3.43 5.07
C SER A 33 -2.90 3.30 3.95
N GLU A 34 -3.22 3.80 2.75
CA GLU A 34 -2.35 3.67 1.56
C GLU A 34 -1.05 4.47 1.68
N GLU A 35 -0.99 5.49 2.52
CA GLU A 35 0.22 6.28 2.78
C GLU A 35 1.39 5.41 3.24
N ASN A 36 1.12 4.31 3.94
CA ASN A 36 2.16 3.40 4.43
C ASN A 36 2.95 2.72 3.30
N ILE A 37 2.26 2.21 2.27
CA ILE A 37 2.95 1.58 1.13
C ILE A 37 3.53 2.63 0.19
N LEU A 38 2.90 3.79 0.05
CA LEU A 38 3.42 4.90 -0.76
C LEU A 38 4.74 5.43 -0.19
N PHE A 39 4.80 5.65 1.13
CA PHE A 39 6.03 6.01 1.84
C PHE A 39 7.11 4.94 1.64
N TRP A 40 6.76 3.66 1.83
CA TRP A 40 7.71 2.56 1.65
C TRP A 40 8.29 2.52 0.22
N LEU A 41 7.44 2.72 -0.80
CA LEU A 41 7.86 2.79 -2.21
C LEU A 41 8.76 4.00 -2.48
N ALA A 42 8.43 5.17 -1.91
CA ALA A 42 9.24 6.37 -2.09
C ALA A 42 10.64 6.19 -1.49
N CYS A 43 10.76 5.49 -0.36
CA CYS A 43 12.05 5.12 0.23
C CYS A 43 12.86 4.18 -0.69
N GLU A 44 12.22 3.19 -1.33
CA GLU A 44 12.89 2.31 -2.30
C GLU A 44 13.39 3.09 -3.53
N GLU A 45 12.65 4.12 -3.97
CA GLU A 45 13.07 4.97 -5.08
C GLU A 45 14.16 5.99 -4.69
N LEU A 46 14.19 6.44 -3.43
CA LEU A 46 15.28 7.25 -2.90
C LEU A 46 16.60 6.49 -2.90
N LYS A 47 16.59 5.21 -2.52
CA LYS A 47 17.79 4.35 -2.48
C LYS A 47 18.47 4.15 -3.83
N LYS A 48 17.74 4.39 -4.92
CA LYS A 48 18.24 4.30 -6.30
C LYS A 48 18.84 5.61 -6.81
N ALA A 49 18.71 6.70 -6.06
CA ALA A 49 19.25 8.01 -6.44
C ALA A 49 20.77 7.93 -6.60
N SER A 50 21.29 8.54 -7.66
CA SER A 50 22.69 8.35 -8.08
C SER A 50 23.61 9.51 -7.70
N ASN A 51 23.04 10.65 -7.27
CA ASN A 51 23.80 11.85 -6.90
C ASN A 51 23.15 12.59 -5.72
N SER A 52 23.89 13.50 -5.10
CA SER A 52 23.47 14.21 -3.89
C SER A 52 22.27 15.13 -4.09
N GLU A 53 22.16 15.77 -5.26
CA GLU A 53 21.05 16.69 -5.57
C GLU A 53 19.72 15.92 -5.67
N GLU A 54 19.75 14.77 -6.34
CA GLU A 54 18.59 13.88 -6.43
C GLU A 54 18.17 13.33 -5.06
N VAL A 55 19.15 12.98 -4.22
CA VAL A 55 18.91 12.52 -2.84
C VAL A 55 18.25 13.62 -2.01
N GLU A 56 18.77 14.84 -2.06
CA GLU A 56 18.25 15.97 -1.30
C GLU A 56 16.80 16.29 -1.70
N GLU A 57 16.53 16.39 -3.01
CA GLU A 57 15.17 16.71 -3.47
C GLU A 57 14.18 15.58 -3.15
N LYS A 58 14.54 14.31 -3.40
CA LYS A 58 13.67 13.19 -3.04
C LYS A 58 13.44 13.10 -1.53
N ALA A 59 14.48 13.32 -0.73
CA ALA A 59 14.35 13.30 0.73
C ALA A 59 13.43 14.40 1.23
N ARG A 60 13.54 15.61 0.68
CA ARG A 60 12.66 16.75 1.01
C ARG A 60 11.20 16.43 0.68
N VAL A 61 10.94 15.90 -0.52
CA VAL A 61 9.59 15.50 -0.95
C VAL A 61 9.02 14.42 -0.04
N ILE A 62 9.78 13.36 0.27
CA ILE A 62 9.34 12.29 1.17
C ILE A 62 9.05 12.84 2.56
N TYR A 63 9.88 13.74 3.06
CA TYR A 63 9.70 14.35 4.36
C TYR A 63 8.40 15.16 4.42
N GLU A 64 8.19 16.06 3.45
CA GLU A 64 6.99 16.91 3.38
C GLU A 64 5.72 16.09 3.23
N GLU A 65 5.76 15.02 2.44
CA GLU A 65 4.58 14.21 2.14
C GLU A 65 4.26 13.17 3.21
N TYR A 66 5.24 12.55 3.89
CA TYR A 66 4.98 11.41 4.78
C TYR A 66 5.46 11.60 6.22
N ILE A 67 6.41 12.50 6.49
CA ILE A 67 7.02 12.64 7.83
C ILE A 67 6.48 13.87 8.58
N SER A 68 6.23 14.95 7.84
CA SER A 68 5.72 16.20 8.40
C SER A 68 4.39 15.99 9.13
N ILE A 69 4.30 16.49 10.36
CA ILE A 69 3.07 16.45 11.18
C ILE A 69 1.92 17.30 10.62
N LEU A 70 2.20 18.08 9.58
CA LEU A 70 1.21 18.87 8.87
C LEU A 70 0.72 18.18 7.60
N SER A 71 1.32 17.04 7.24
CA SER A 71 0.94 16.31 6.04
C SER A 71 -0.36 15.53 6.25
N PRO A 72 -1.30 15.57 5.30
CA PRO A 72 -2.48 14.70 5.33
C PRO A 72 -2.14 13.22 5.10
N LYS A 73 -0.90 12.90 4.69
CA LYS A 73 -0.40 11.53 4.46
C LYS A 73 0.70 11.14 5.46
N GLU A 74 0.73 11.79 6.62
CA GLU A 74 1.69 11.48 7.69
C GLU A 74 1.63 9.99 8.05
N VAL A 75 2.77 9.30 8.01
CA VAL A 75 2.88 7.92 8.48
C VAL A 75 3.10 7.87 9.99
N SER A 76 2.54 6.85 10.64
CA SER A 76 2.68 6.67 12.09
C SER A 76 4.08 6.15 12.44
N LEU A 77 4.91 7.01 13.03
CA LEU A 77 6.28 6.70 13.45
C LEU A 77 6.48 6.93 14.93
N ASP A 78 7.41 6.18 15.52
CA ASP A 78 7.85 6.43 16.89
C ASP A 78 8.56 7.78 16.97
N ALA A 79 8.36 8.51 18.08
CA ALA A 79 8.95 9.83 18.28
C ALA A 79 10.48 9.83 18.09
N ARG A 80 11.17 8.79 18.55
CA ARG A 80 12.62 8.62 18.39
C ARG A 80 13.03 8.54 16.92
N VAL A 81 12.30 7.76 16.12
CA VAL A 81 12.59 7.56 14.69
C VAL A 81 12.37 8.87 13.94
N ARG A 82 11.28 9.58 14.24
CA ARG A 82 11.01 10.90 13.66
C ARG A 82 12.09 11.91 14.02
N GLU A 83 12.52 11.96 15.27
CA GLU A 83 13.59 12.88 15.70
C GLU A 83 14.91 12.61 14.95
N GLN A 84 15.25 11.33 14.73
CA GLN A 84 16.45 10.94 13.98
C GLN A 84 16.38 11.37 12.51
N VAL A 85 15.22 11.21 11.87
CA VAL A 85 14.99 11.72 10.51
C VAL A 85 15.16 13.24 10.49
N ASN A 86 14.50 13.97 11.39
CA ASN A 86 14.57 15.44 11.47
C ASN A 86 16.01 15.95 11.60
N LYS A 87 16.84 15.29 12.41
CA LYS A 87 18.27 15.63 12.58
C LYS A 87 19.08 15.36 11.31
N SER A 88 18.76 14.28 10.60
CA SER A 88 19.48 13.84 9.40
C SER A 88 19.13 14.65 8.15
N MET A 89 18.00 15.38 8.17
CA MET A 89 17.57 16.22 7.03
C MET A 89 18.54 17.37 6.70
N VAL A 90 19.49 17.71 7.58
CA VAL A 90 20.53 18.71 7.30
C VAL A 90 21.50 18.22 6.20
N ALA A 91 21.72 16.91 6.12
CA ALA A 91 22.59 16.28 5.13
C ALA A 91 22.03 14.89 4.78
N PRO A 92 20.97 14.81 3.97
CA PRO A 92 20.29 13.57 3.69
C PRO A 92 21.17 12.60 2.90
N THR A 93 21.01 11.31 3.18
CA THR A 93 21.63 10.22 2.43
C THR A 93 20.53 9.35 1.81
N PRO A 94 20.84 8.47 0.84
CA PRO A 94 19.86 7.51 0.32
C PRO A 94 19.21 6.61 1.38
N HIS A 95 19.81 6.54 2.58
CA HIS A 95 19.43 5.68 3.70
C HIS A 95 18.77 6.42 4.87
N ILE A 96 18.50 7.73 4.72
CA ILE A 96 17.95 8.58 5.80
C ILE A 96 16.65 8.02 6.41
N PHE A 97 15.84 7.32 5.62
CA PHE A 97 14.56 6.75 6.06
C PHE A 97 14.61 5.25 6.38
N ASP A 98 15.76 4.59 6.42
CA ASP A 98 15.83 3.11 6.58
C ASP A 98 15.08 2.60 7.82
N GLU A 99 15.24 3.30 8.95
CA GLU A 99 14.59 2.93 10.20
C GLU A 99 13.07 3.21 10.17
N ALA A 100 12.67 4.36 9.61
CA ALA A 100 11.27 4.70 9.42
C ALA A 100 10.58 3.72 8.46
N GLN A 101 11.24 3.38 7.36
CA GLN A 101 10.77 2.42 6.37
C GLN A 101 10.58 1.04 6.99
N LEU A 102 11.50 0.58 7.84
CA LEU A 102 11.37 -0.69 8.55
C LEU A 102 10.20 -0.68 9.53
N GLN A 103 9.98 0.43 10.23
CA GLN A 103 8.84 0.59 11.14
C GLN A 103 7.51 0.48 10.37
N ILE A 104 7.37 1.21 9.27
CA ILE A 104 6.15 1.17 8.44
C ILE A 104 5.96 -0.19 7.76
N TYR A 105 7.04 -0.82 7.30
CA TYR A 105 6.99 -2.19 6.79
C TYR A 105 6.45 -3.16 7.86
N THR A 106 6.93 -3.03 9.09
CA THR A 106 6.48 -3.87 10.22
C THR A 106 5.03 -3.57 10.60
N LEU A 107 4.61 -2.31 10.55
CA LEU A 107 3.23 -1.90 10.79
C LEU A 107 2.29 -2.57 9.78
N MET A 108 2.58 -2.43 8.48
CA MET A 108 1.79 -3.07 7.41
C MET A 108 1.78 -4.60 7.56
N HIS A 109 2.91 -5.21 7.90
CA HIS A 109 3.01 -6.65 8.09
C HIS A 109 2.15 -7.16 9.25
N ARG A 110 2.11 -6.43 10.37
CA ARG A 110 1.43 -6.88 11.59
C ARG A 110 -0.06 -6.53 11.62
N ASP A 111 -0.46 -5.43 10.98
CA ASP A 111 -1.83 -4.93 11.03
C ASP A 111 -2.60 -5.18 9.73
N SER A 112 -2.18 -4.55 8.64
CA SER A 112 -2.94 -4.57 7.37
C SER A 112 -2.82 -5.89 6.62
N TYR A 113 -1.66 -6.54 6.63
CA TYR A 113 -1.41 -7.76 5.86
C TYR A 113 -2.28 -8.96 6.30
N PRO A 114 -2.47 -9.25 7.60
CA PRO A 114 -3.41 -10.29 8.03
C PRO A 114 -4.85 -10.02 7.56
N ARG A 115 -5.29 -8.75 7.55
CA ARG A 115 -6.61 -8.38 7.02
C ARG A 115 -6.66 -8.57 5.50
N PHE A 116 -5.61 -8.17 4.79
CA PHE A 116 -5.48 -8.35 3.35
C PHE A 116 -5.62 -9.82 2.92
N VAL A 117 -4.87 -10.74 3.54
CA VAL A 117 -4.93 -12.17 3.19
C VAL A 117 -6.30 -12.80 3.49
N ASN A 118 -7.05 -12.22 4.44
CA ASN A 118 -8.40 -12.66 4.77
C ASN A 118 -9.51 -11.94 3.97
N SER A 119 -9.17 -10.87 3.25
CA SER A 119 -10.12 -10.06 2.47
C SER A 119 -10.72 -10.83 1.29
N SER A 120 -11.93 -10.44 0.88
CA SER A 120 -12.53 -10.94 -0.37
C SER A 120 -11.65 -10.58 -1.57
N MET A 121 -11.05 -9.38 -1.59
CA MET A 121 -10.22 -8.91 -2.69
C MET A 121 -9.02 -9.84 -2.96
N TYR A 122 -8.29 -10.28 -1.93
CA TYR A 122 -7.21 -11.25 -2.13
C TYR A 122 -7.75 -12.63 -2.53
N LYS A 123 -8.83 -13.10 -1.89
CA LYS A 123 -9.44 -14.40 -2.18
C LYS A 123 -9.96 -14.49 -3.61
N GLU A 124 -10.56 -13.43 -4.11
CA GLU A 124 -10.98 -13.27 -5.50
C GLU A 124 -9.78 -13.32 -6.42
N GLN A 125 -8.69 -12.58 -6.19
CA GLN A 125 -7.48 -12.69 -7.03
C GLN A 125 -6.86 -14.10 -7.00
N ALA A 126 -6.91 -14.78 -5.86
CA ALA A 126 -6.43 -16.15 -5.72
C ALA A 126 -7.37 -17.21 -6.37
N GLN A 127 -8.63 -16.86 -6.65
CA GLN A 127 -9.66 -17.73 -7.23
C GLN A 127 -10.03 -17.40 -8.69
N LEU A 128 -9.97 -16.13 -9.10
CA LEU A 128 -10.40 -15.58 -10.41
C LEU A 128 -9.55 -16.04 -11.61
N THR A 129 -8.50 -16.84 -11.40
CA THR A 129 -7.89 -17.59 -12.51
C THR A 129 -8.60 -18.92 -12.82
N ASN A 130 -9.76 -19.20 -12.19
CA ASN A 130 -10.64 -20.35 -12.51
C ASN A 130 -11.90 -19.99 -13.32
N GLY A 131 -12.03 -18.76 -13.81
CA GLY A 131 -13.14 -18.38 -14.69
C GLY A 131 -13.33 -16.88 -14.72
N ASN A 132 -13.33 -16.33 -15.93
CA ASN A 132 -13.88 -15.01 -16.21
C ASN A 132 -15.25 -14.88 -15.54
N GLU A 133 -15.50 -13.79 -14.83
CA GLU A 133 -16.65 -12.91 -15.08
C GLU A 133 -16.49 -11.59 -14.33
N GLN A 134 -16.79 -10.51 -15.07
CA GLN A 134 -16.69 -9.12 -14.64
C GLN A 134 -17.67 -8.79 -13.51
N CYS A 135 -17.29 -7.77 -12.74
CA CYS A 135 -18.14 -7.03 -11.82
C CYS A 135 -19.45 -6.59 -12.52
N GLY A 136 -20.53 -7.34 -12.28
CA GLY A 136 -21.89 -6.95 -12.61
C GLY A 136 -22.51 -6.26 -11.39
N THR A 137 -22.72 -4.95 -11.51
CA THR A 137 -23.56 -4.20 -10.59
C THR A 137 -24.99 -4.77 -10.62
N GLY A 138 -25.42 -5.32 -9.48
CA GLY A 138 -26.80 -5.77 -9.32
C GLY A 138 -27.77 -4.60 -9.21
N THR A 139 -28.79 -4.59 -10.06
CA THR A 139 -30.08 -3.98 -9.73
C THR A 139 -31.23 -4.91 -10.13
N GLY A 140 -31.87 -5.45 -9.07
CA GLY A 140 -33.30 -5.78 -8.94
C GLY A 140 -34.11 -6.22 -10.17
N ASN A 141 -34.45 -7.51 -10.16
CA ASN A 141 -35.51 -8.13 -10.94
C ASN A 141 -36.91 -7.79 -10.36
N VAL A 142 -37.88 -7.39 -11.20
CA VAL A 142 -39.32 -7.65 -10.98
C VAL A 142 -39.97 -7.92 -12.35
N GLY A 143 -40.13 -9.21 -12.70
CA GLY A 143 -41.20 -9.65 -13.61
C GLY A 143 -42.55 -9.43 -12.90
N GLY A 144 -43.62 -8.94 -13.53
CA GLY A 144 -44.16 -9.36 -14.81
C GLY A 144 -45.30 -10.35 -14.52
N LYS A 145 -46.56 -9.92 -14.72
CA LYS A 145 -47.75 -10.73 -15.08
C LYS A 145 -48.96 -9.83 -15.36
N ASP A 146 -49.27 -9.75 -16.66
CA ASP A 146 -50.57 -10.00 -17.32
C ASP A 146 -51.82 -9.13 -17.05
N ASN A 147 -52.21 -8.41 -18.13
CA ASN A 147 -53.55 -8.22 -18.73
C ASN A 147 -54.82 -8.35 -17.85
N SER A 148 -55.71 -7.33 -17.94
CA SER A 148 -56.97 -7.41 -18.72
C SER A 148 -57.91 -6.23 -18.38
N ALA A 149 -58.72 -5.86 -19.36
CA ALA A 149 -59.72 -4.79 -19.38
C ALA A 149 -60.86 -4.93 -18.34
N CYS A 150 -61.32 -3.80 -17.80
CA CYS A 150 -62.67 -3.24 -17.90
C CYS A 150 -62.76 -1.92 -17.12
#